data_AF-A0A2C7A6A3-F1
#
_entry.id   AF-A0A2C7A6A3-F1
#
_cell.length_a   1.000
_cell.length_b   1.000
_cell.length_c   1.000
_cell.angle_alpha   90.00
_cell.angle_beta   90.00
_cell.angle_gamma   90.00
#
_symmetry.space_group_name_H-M   'P 1'
#
loop_
_entity.id
_entity.type
_entity.pdbx_description
1 polymer ?
#
loop_
_entity_poly.entity_id
_entity_poly.type
_entity_poly.pdbx_seq_one_letter_code
_entity_poly.pdbx_strand_id
1 'polypeptide(L)'
;MNWISEWALPKIQTWLGRKEVPDNLWHKCPACEQMIFHRDLERSLHVCTHCGHHMRIPAMKRAEYTLDPGFQRIELPKSPADPLRFRDQRKYADRLKEAQARSAMDDAVVVAHGAIEGRRAVIAAFEFGFMGGSMSPGVGEAIVTAAKLAVLQDAPLIVFTASGGARMQEGALSLMQMPRTVIAAQMVKEAGLPFIVVLCDPTTGGVTASFAMLGDIQIAEPGAMIGFAGARVIEQTVREKLPEGFQRAEYLLEHGILDMVVKRGAMRETLARLISLLREPLLEPAALSAGPDAPAGPEATPAAAPGAAAGTAPAAAAGSVPGAAAPGAAPGAAPGAAPGTAAGAAKPSASAAPPKPASAA
;
A
#
# COMPACT_ATOMS: atom_id res chain seq x y z
N MET A 1 57.44 9.89 24.08
CA MET A 1 57.58 8.93 22.97
C MET A 1 57.19 7.57 23.48
N ASN A 2 56.09 7.02 22.96
CA ASN A 2 55.51 5.77 23.45
C ASN A 2 55.95 4.64 22.50
N TRP A 3 56.89 3.81 22.96
CA TRP A 3 57.59 2.76 22.23
C TRP A 3 56.73 1.56 21.81
N ILE A 4 55.46 1.52 22.22
CA ILE A 4 54.52 0.42 21.95
C ILE A 4 53.78 0.57 20.61
N SER A 5 53.82 1.75 19.98
CA SER A 5 53.14 2.01 18.69
C SER A 5 54.01 1.75 17.46
N GLU A 6 55.29 1.41 17.61
CA GLU A 6 56.22 1.23 16.48
C GLU A 6 56.33 -0.20 15.94
N TRP A 7 55.67 -1.19 16.56
CA TRP A 7 55.68 -2.56 16.05
C TRP A 7 54.51 -2.85 15.11
N ALA A 8 54.73 -2.48 13.85
CA ALA A 8 54.21 -3.10 12.63
C ALA A 8 53.00 -4.06 12.76
N LEU A 9 51.80 -3.54 12.47
CA LEU A 9 50.75 -4.35 11.86
C LEU A 9 51.01 -4.39 10.34
N PRO A 10 51.11 -5.56 9.70
CA PRO A 10 51.36 -5.65 8.27
C PRO A 10 50.22 -4.98 7.48
N LYS A 11 50.59 -4.04 6.60
CA LYS A 11 49.69 -3.31 5.68
C LYS A 11 49.17 -4.21 4.54
N ILE A 12 48.53 -5.32 4.87
CA ILE A 12 47.95 -6.26 3.88
C ILE A 12 46.43 -6.00 3.67
N GLN A 13 45.81 -5.08 4.41
CA GLN A 13 44.36 -4.83 4.31
C GLN A 13 43.91 -3.87 3.19
N THR A 14 44.75 -3.51 2.21
CA THR A 14 44.38 -2.53 1.16
C THR A 14 43.97 -3.14 -0.19
N TRP A 15 43.66 -4.44 -0.24
CA TRP A 15 43.17 -5.07 -1.48
C TRP A 15 41.75 -5.66 -1.40
N LEU A 16 41.20 -5.88 -0.20
CA LEU A 16 39.77 -6.14 -0.02
C LEU A 16 39.13 -4.86 0.51
N GLY A 17 38.27 -4.25 -0.30
CA GLY A 17 37.55 -3.02 0.03
C GLY A 17 37.04 -3.03 1.48
N ARG A 18 37.29 -1.93 2.19
CA ARG A 18 36.71 -1.68 3.52
C ARG A 18 35.20 -1.83 3.38
N LYS A 19 34.67 -2.94 3.86
CA LYS A 19 33.22 -3.12 4.01
C LYS A 19 32.79 -2.07 5.02
N GLU A 20 32.06 -1.05 4.57
CA GLU A 20 31.54 0.00 5.44
C GLU A 20 30.73 -0.67 6.55
N VAL A 21 31.28 -0.66 7.76
CA VAL A 21 30.60 -1.16 8.94
C VAL A 21 29.62 -0.07 9.33
N PRO A 22 28.30 -0.33 9.38
CA PRO A 22 27.35 0.67 9.82
C PRO A 22 27.71 1.17 11.22
N ASP A 23 27.59 2.48 11.45
CA ASP A 23 27.94 3.11 12.74
C ASP A 23 27.17 2.50 13.93
N ASN A 24 26.00 1.90 13.68
CA ASN A 24 25.18 1.22 14.68
C ASN A 24 24.95 -0.24 14.31
N LEU A 25 25.72 -1.13 14.93
CA LEU A 25 25.57 -2.59 14.77
C LEU A 25 24.27 -3.14 15.37
N TRP A 26 23.60 -2.35 16.22
CA TRP A 26 22.43 -2.76 16.99
C TRP A 26 21.27 -1.79 16.81
N HIS A 27 20.07 -2.33 16.68
CA HIS A 27 18.81 -1.59 16.60
C HIS A 27 17.92 -1.91 17.80
N LYS A 28 17.39 -0.89 18.47
CA LYS A 28 16.39 -1.07 19.51
C LYS A 28 15.01 -1.28 18.90
N CYS A 29 14.31 -2.36 19.25
CA CYS A 29 12.93 -2.57 18.84
C CYS A 29 12.01 -1.55 19.55
N PRO A 30 11.16 -0.78 18.83
CA PRO A 30 10.27 0.19 19.46
C PRO A 30 9.11 -0.45 20.25
N ALA A 31 8.81 -1.73 20.03
CA ALA A 31 7.69 -2.42 20.68
C ALA A 31 8.11 -3.20 21.94
N CYS A 32 9.22 -3.94 21.89
CA CYS A 32 9.69 -4.76 23.03
C CYS A 32 10.99 -4.26 23.67
N GLU A 33 11.57 -3.18 23.15
CA GLU A 33 12.80 -2.55 23.63
C GLU A 33 14.09 -3.40 23.56
N GLN A 34 14.01 -4.63 23.05
CA GLN A 34 15.16 -5.50 22.89
C GLN A 34 16.08 -5.02 21.76
N MET A 35 17.38 -5.27 21.93
CA MET A 35 18.42 -4.91 20.96
C MET A 35 18.59 -6.03 19.94
N ILE A 36 18.51 -5.69 18.65
CA ILE A 36 18.62 -6.63 17.53
C ILE A 36 19.86 -6.29 16.73
N PHE A 37 20.67 -7.29 16.42
CA PHE A 37 21.83 -7.11 15.58
C PHE A 37 21.42 -6.80 14.13
N HIS A 38 22.08 -5.83 13.48
CA HIS A 38 21.64 -5.31 12.18
C HIS A 38 21.52 -6.40 11.09
N ARG A 39 22.43 -7.40 11.07
CA ARG A 39 22.36 -8.50 10.08
C ARG A 39 21.17 -9.42 10.30
N ASP A 40 20.80 -9.64 11.55
CA ASP A 40 19.63 -10.47 11.89
C ASP A 40 18.36 -9.73 11.53
N LEU A 41 18.32 -8.41 11.75
CA LEU A 41 17.22 -7.55 11.35
C LEU A 41 17.07 -7.50 9.82
N GLU A 42 18.17 -7.40 9.07
CA GLU A 42 18.15 -7.45 7.61
C GLU A 42 17.64 -8.81 7.11
N ARG A 43 18.12 -9.92 7.69
CA ARG A 43 17.69 -11.29 7.33
C ARG A 43 16.22 -11.54 7.64
N SER A 44 15.70 -10.97 8.74
CA SER A 44 14.29 -11.07 9.10
C SER A 44 13.39 -10.06 8.36
N LEU A 45 13.93 -9.36 7.34
CA LEU A 45 13.23 -8.33 6.58
C LEU A 45 12.70 -7.20 7.47
N HIS A 46 13.48 -6.74 8.45
CA HIS A 46 13.09 -5.72 9.43
C HIS A 46 11.90 -6.13 10.30
N VAL A 47 11.74 -7.43 10.58
CA VAL A 47 10.79 -7.94 11.57
C VAL A 47 11.54 -8.29 12.85
N CYS A 48 11.06 -7.82 13.99
CA CYS A 48 11.67 -8.14 15.27
C CYS A 48 11.61 -9.65 15.53
N THR A 49 12.78 -10.27 15.73
CA THR A 49 12.92 -11.72 15.99
C THR A 49 12.36 -12.14 17.36
N HIS A 50 12.17 -11.18 18.27
CA HIS A 50 11.71 -11.45 19.63
C HIS A 50 10.19 -11.29 19.81
N CYS A 51 9.60 -10.24 19.24
CA CYS A 51 8.17 -9.94 19.41
C CYS A 51 7.36 -9.96 18.11
N GLY A 52 8.00 -10.18 16.95
CA GLY A 52 7.32 -10.18 15.65
C GLY A 52 6.88 -8.80 15.15
N HIS A 53 7.26 -7.70 15.83
CA HIS A 53 6.92 -6.35 15.39
C HIS A 53 7.58 -5.99 14.05
N HIS A 54 6.77 -5.54 13.10
CA HIS A 54 7.20 -5.08 11.80
C HIS A 54 7.78 -3.67 11.87
N MET A 55 9.10 -3.55 11.79
CA MET A 55 9.78 -2.26 11.78
C MET A 55 9.78 -1.66 10.38
N ARG A 56 10.08 -0.35 10.30
CA ARG A 56 10.23 0.37 9.04
C ARG A 56 11.34 -0.25 8.20
N ILE A 57 11.07 -0.37 6.91
CA ILE A 57 11.99 -0.90 5.91
C ILE A 57 12.01 0.07 4.71
N PRO A 58 13.20 0.34 4.12
CA PRO A 58 13.29 1.21 2.96
C PRO A 58 12.51 0.70 1.75
N ALA A 59 12.02 1.61 0.91
CA ALA A 59 11.21 1.27 -0.26
C ALA A 59 11.94 0.33 -1.24
N MET A 60 13.21 0.59 -1.53
CA MET A 60 14.03 -0.27 -2.39
C MET A 60 14.15 -1.70 -1.85
N LYS A 61 14.30 -1.84 -0.53
CA LYS A 61 14.37 -3.16 0.12
C LYS A 61 13.08 -3.94 -0.05
N ARG A 62 11.92 -3.25 -0.10
CA ARG A 62 10.64 -3.88 -0.44
C ARG A 62 10.62 -4.48 -1.84
N ALA A 63 11.13 -3.74 -2.82
CA ALA A 63 11.27 -4.27 -4.19
C ALA A 63 12.25 -5.46 -4.22
N GLU A 64 13.39 -5.36 -3.53
CA GLU A 64 14.44 -6.40 -3.50
C GLU A 64 13.98 -7.74 -2.93
N TYR A 65 13.18 -7.75 -1.84
CA TYR A 65 12.71 -9.02 -1.28
C TYR A 65 11.49 -9.59 -2.01
N THR A 66 10.73 -8.74 -2.71
CA THR A 66 9.47 -9.16 -3.37
C THR A 66 9.74 -9.65 -4.79
N LEU A 67 10.57 -8.95 -5.55
CA LEU A 67 10.88 -9.29 -6.94
C LEU A 67 12.05 -10.27 -7.04
N ASP A 68 12.02 -11.07 -8.09
CA ASP A 68 13.11 -11.96 -8.48
C ASP A 68 14.36 -11.15 -8.88
N PRO A 69 15.56 -11.74 -8.75
CA PRO A 69 16.78 -11.10 -9.22
C PRO A 69 16.69 -10.67 -10.69
N GLY A 70 17.24 -9.50 -11.02
CA GLY A 70 17.18 -8.93 -12.37
C GLY A 70 16.00 -7.97 -12.62
N PHE A 71 15.22 -7.65 -11.58
CA PHE A 71 14.24 -6.57 -11.65
C PHE A 71 14.89 -5.22 -12.01
N GLN A 72 14.10 -4.32 -12.58
CA GLN A 72 14.55 -3.00 -13.02
C GLN A 72 13.77 -1.91 -12.31
N ARG A 73 14.50 -0.96 -11.72
CA ARG A 73 13.93 0.30 -11.23
C ARG A 73 13.73 1.24 -12.41
N ILE A 74 12.61 1.96 -12.41
CA ILE A 74 12.30 2.94 -13.45
C ILE A 74 12.62 4.35 -12.96
N GLU A 75 13.12 5.17 -13.88
CA GLU A 75 13.27 6.60 -13.67
C GLU A 75 11.90 7.27 -13.77
N LEU A 76 11.55 8.01 -12.73
CA LEU A 76 10.25 8.67 -12.63
C LEU A 76 10.33 10.08 -13.22
N PRO A 77 9.24 10.58 -13.85
CA PRO A 77 9.18 11.95 -14.29
C PRO A 77 9.39 12.92 -13.13
N LYS A 78 10.28 13.90 -13.32
CA LYS A 78 10.55 14.91 -12.30
C LYS A 78 9.38 15.88 -12.19
N SER A 79 8.86 16.04 -10.99
CA SER A 79 7.86 17.08 -10.69
C SER A 79 8.54 18.41 -10.34
N PRO A 80 7.89 19.57 -10.60
CA PRO A 80 8.42 20.86 -10.21
C PRO A 80 8.71 20.92 -8.71
N ALA A 81 9.94 21.28 -8.35
CA ALA A 81 10.33 21.44 -6.95
C ALA A 81 9.74 22.74 -6.38
N ASP A 82 8.94 22.62 -5.32
CA ASP A 82 8.37 23.75 -4.56
C ASP A 82 7.57 24.77 -5.40
N PRO A 83 6.46 24.37 -6.05
CA PRO A 83 5.66 25.26 -6.89
C PRO A 83 5.01 26.41 -6.11
N LEU A 84 4.81 26.25 -4.80
CA LEU A 84 4.18 27.24 -3.93
C LEU A 84 5.18 28.17 -3.23
N ARG A 85 6.48 27.94 -3.39
CA ARG A 85 7.56 28.62 -2.65
C ARG A 85 7.29 28.61 -1.14
N PHE A 86 6.87 27.45 -0.63
CA PHE A 86 6.36 27.32 0.72
C PHE A 86 7.47 27.52 1.76
N ARG A 87 7.14 28.26 2.82
CA ARG A 87 8.04 28.52 3.94
C ARG A 87 7.27 28.53 5.24
N ASP A 88 7.78 27.78 6.20
CA ASP A 88 7.38 27.87 7.60
C ASP A 88 8.60 28.33 8.43
N GLN A 89 8.92 27.63 9.52
CA GLN A 89 10.19 27.78 10.25
C GLN A 89 11.41 27.51 9.36
N ARG A 90 11.28 26.65 8.34
CA ARG A 90 12.32 26.33 7.35
C ARG A 90 11.75 26.50 5.93
N LYS A 91 12.60 26.72 4.94
CA LYS A 91 12.17 26.69 3.53
C LYS A 91 11.85 25.25 3.13
N TYR A 92 10.79 25.05 2.36
CA TYR A 92 10.42 23.71 1.89
C TYR A 92 11.50 23.09 1.00
N ALA A 93 12.10 23.88 0.11
CA ALA A 93 13.22 23.45 -0.73
C ALA A 93 14.41 22.86 0.08
N ASP A 94 14.69 23.38 1.28
CA ASP A 94 15.78 22.87 2.12
C ASP A 94 15.39 21.52 2.76
N ARG A 95 14.10 21.35 3.12
CA ARG A 95 13.58 20.07 3.61
C ARG A 95 13.59 19.00 2.53
N LEU A 96 13.26 19.37 1.29
CA LEU A 96 13.35 18.48 0.14
C LEU A 96 14.78 18.00 -0.08
N LYS A 97 15.75 18.92 -0.11
CA LYS A 97 17.17 18.56 -0.26
C LYS A 97 17.66 17.64 0.86
N GLU A 98 17.28 17.91 2.10
CA GLU A 98 17.63 17.05 3.24
C GLU A 98 17.00 15.66 3.11
N ALA A 99 15.73 15.58 2.71
CA ALA A 99 15.04 14.31 2.50
C ALA A 99 15.69 13.51 1.37
N GLN A 100 15.97 14.15 0.23
CA GLN A 100 16.65 13.57 -0.92
C GLN A 100 18.05 13.05 -0.57
N ALA A 101 18.83 13.83 0.18
CA ALA A 101 20.16 13.42 0.62
C ALA A 101 20.11 12.21 1.57
N ARG A 102 19.11 12.14 2.45
CA ARG A 102 18.96 11.04 3.42
C ARG A 102 18.42 9.76 2.79
N SER A 103 17.51 9.85 1.83
CA SER A 103 16.88 8.68 1.22
C SER A 103 17.56 8.22 -0.08
N ALA A 104 18.41 9.07 -0.67
CA ALA A 104 18.91 8.91 -2.04
C ALA A 104 17.78 8.70 -3.07
N MET A 105 16.64 9.37 -2.85
CA MET A 105 15.45 9.30 -3.71
C MET A 105 14.96 10.71 -4.05
N ASP A 106 14.42 10.89 -5.24
CA ASP A 106 13.88 12.19 -5.67
C ASP A 106 12.57 12.55 -4.94
N ASP A 107 11.73 11.54 -4.67
CA ASP A 107 10.46 11.66 -3.94
C ASP A 107 10.15 10.36 -3.18
N ALA A 108 8.99 10.26 -2.53
CA ALA A 108 8.66 9.22 -1.56
C ALA A 108 8.18 7.87 -2.13
N VAL A 109 8.32 7.61 -3.44
CA VAL A 109 7.94 6.33 -4.05
C VAL A 109 9.02 5.83 -4.99
N VAL A 110 9.32 4.53 -4.90
CA VAL A 110 10.07 3.77 -5.90
C VAL A 110 9.10 3.01 -6.78
N VAL A 111 9.34 2.99 -8.09
CA VAL A 111 8.67 2.08 -9.01
C VAL A 111 9.70 1.14 -9.63
N ALA A 112 9.39 -0.15 -9.62
CA ALA A 112 10.19 -1.19 -10.21
C ALA A 112 9.30 -2.23 -10.90
N HIS A 113 9.85 -2.93 -11.89
CA HIS A 113 9.18 -4.06 -12.52
C HIS A 113 10.12 -5.25 -12.63
N GLY A 114 9.55 -6.44 -12.62
CA GLY A 114 10.28 -7.69 -12.66
C GLY A 114 9.33 -8.87 -12.64
N ALA A 115 9.76 -9.96 -12.01
CA ALA A 115 8.92 -11.12 -11.75
C ALA A 115 8.82 -11.37 -10.24
N ILE A 116 7.77 -12.05 -9.80
CA ILE A 116 7.61 -12.61 -8.46
C ILE A 116 7.40 -14.11 -8.67
N GLU A 117 8.42 -14.90 -8.34
CA GLU A 117 8.41 -16.35 -8.59
C GLU A 117 8.07 -16.70 -10.05
N GLY A 118 8.73 -16.00 -10.99
CA GLY A 118 8.55 -16.16 -12.43
C GLY A 118 7.37 -15.39 -13.04
N ARG A 119 6.49 -14.79 -12.22
CA ARG A 119 5.30 -14.08 -12.71
C ARG A 119 5.53 -12.59 -12.80
N ARG A 120 5.29 -11.98 -13.97
CA ARG A 120 5.52 -10.53 -14.18
C ARG A 120 4.75 -9.71 -13.15
N ALA A 121 5.37 -8.66 -12.63
CA ALA A 121 4.72 -7.73 -11.71
C ALA A 121 5.38 -6.34 -11.78
N VAL A 122 4.55 -5.32 -11.55
CA VAL A 122 5.01 -3.95 -11.32
C VAL A 122 4.76 -3.61 -9.86
N ILE A 123 5.79 -3.09 -9.18
CA ILE A 123 5.73 -2.69 -7.77
C ILE A 123 5.94 -1.18 -7.66
N ALA A 124 5.06 -0.52 -6.93
CA ALA A 124 5.33 0.80 -6.36
C ALA A 124 5.46 0.69 -4.83
N ALA A 125 6.54 1.21 -4.26
CA ALA A 125 6.79 1.11 -2.82
C ALA A 125 7.07 2.50 -2.22
N PHE A 126 6.35 2.83 -1.15
CA PHE A 126 6.52 4.07 -0.42
C PHE A 126 7.76 4.06 0.47
N GLU A 127 8.47 5.18 0.50
CA GLU A 127 9.59 5.48 1.40
C GLU A 127 9.11 6.40 2.52
N PHE A 128 8.72 5.83 3.66
CA PHE A 128 8.27 6.62 4.79
C PHE A 128 9.36 7.55 5.35
N GLY A 129 10.63 7.19 5.19
CA GLY A 129 11.77 8.04 5.56
C GLY A 129 11.81 9.37 4.79
N PHE A 130 11.19 9.43 3.61
CA PHE A 130 11.04 10.64 2.81
C PHE A 130 9.80 11.42 3.26
N MET A 131 9.98 12.37 4.16
CA MET A 131 8.92 13.28 4.62
C MET A 131 7.62 12.55 5.04
N GLY A 132 7.76 11.40 5.73
CA GLY A 132 6.62 10.61 6.20
C GLY A 132 5.86 9.89 5.10
N GLY A 133 6.48 9.64 3.94
CA GLY A 133 5.81 9.04 2.79
C GLY A 133 4.69 9.92 2.24
N SER A 134 4.74 11.23 2.50
CA SER A 134 3.62 12.12 2.21
C SER A 134 3.39 12.26 0.71
N MET A 135 2.12 12.17 0.29
CA MET A 135 1.74 12.21 -1.11
C MET A 135 1.89 13.63 -1.68
N SER A 136 2.81 13.76 -2.64
CA SER A 136 3.11 14.93 -3.46
C SER A 136 2.70 14.68 -4.92
N PRO A 137 2.72 15.69 -5.80
CA PRO A 137 2.68 15.52 -7.25
C PRO A 137 3.68 14.49 -7.78
N GLY A 138 4.89 14.40 -7.22
CA GLY A 138 5.86 13.37 -7.62
C GLY A 138 5.40 11.96 -7.25
N VAL A 139 4.82 11.78 -6.06
CA VAL A 139 4.19 10.51 -5.67
C VAL A 139 3.00 10.18 -6.59
N GLY A 140 2.14 11.16 -6.88
CA GLY A 140 1.02 10.97 -7.79
C GLY A 140 1.45 10.56 -9.18
N GLU A 141 2.49 11.20 -9.73
CA GLU A 141 3.07 10.85 -11.02
C GLU A 141 3.73 9.47 -11.00
N ALA A 142 4.36 9.08 -9.89
CA ALA A 142 4.92 7.75 -9.72
C ALA A 142 3.87 6.65 -9.82
N ILE A 143 2.72 6.81 -9.14
CA ILE A 143 1.62 5.84 -9.18
C ILE A 143 0.97 5.79 -10.57
N VAL A 144 0.76 6.93 -11.22
CA VAL A 144 0.27 6.98 -12.61
C VAL A 144 1.23 6.28 -13.56
N THR A 145 2.55 6.48 -13.38
CA THR A 145 3.59 5.84 -14.18
C THR A 145 3.60 4.32 -13.95
N ALA A 146 3.48 3.87 -12.69
CA ALA A 146 3.41 2.46 -12.34
C ALA A 146 2.18 1.78 -12.98
N ALA A 147 1.00 2.42 -12.93
CA ALA A 147 -0.21 1.92 -13.57
C ALA A 147 -0.05 1.82 -15.10
N LYS A 148 0.46 2.87 -15.74
CA LYS A 148 0.74 2.84 -17.20
C LYS A 148 1.71 1.73 -17.57
N LEU A 149 2.74 1.51 -16.76
CA LEU A 149 3.69 0.44 -16.99
C LEU A 149 3.06 -0.95 -16.81
N ALA A 150 2.25 -1.13 -15.77
CA ALA A 150 1.51 -2.37 -15.53
C ALA A 150 0.64 -2.73 -16.74
N VAL A 151 -0.10 -1.75 -17.27
CA VAL A 151 -0.89 -1.89 -18.50
C VAL A 151 0.00 -2.20 -19.70
N LEU A 152 1.11 -1.49 -19.89
CA LEU A 152 2.03 -1.71 -21.00
C LEU A 152 2.66 -3.11 -20.99
N GLN A 153 2.96 -3.64 -19.81
CA GLN A 153 3.62 -4.94 -19.64
C GLN A 153 2.64 -6.11 -19.48
N ASP A 154 1.33 -5.84 -19.47
CA ASP A 154 0.28 -6.80 -19.15
C ASP A 154 0.56 -7.54 -17.83
N ALA A 155 0.90 -6.76 -16.80
CA ALA A 155 1.36 -7.24 -15.51
C ALA A 155 0.51 -6.66 -14.36
N PRO A 156 0.24 -7.43 -13.29
CA PRO A 156 -0.36 -6.92 -12.06
C PRO A 156 0.39 -5.73 -11.48
N LEU A 157 -0.37 -4.79 -10.91
CA LEU A 157 0.18 -3.68 -10.14
C LEU A 157 0.08 -3.99 -8.65
N ILE A 158 1.22 -3.92 -7.94
CA ILE A 158 1.28 -4.08 -6.49
C ILE A 158 1.79 -2.78 -5.88
N VAL A 159 1.08 -2.23 -4.89
CA VAL A 159 1.49 -0.99 -4.23
C VAL A 159 1.66 -1.20 -2.72
N PHE A 160 2.89 -1.05 -2.24
CA PHE A 160 3.20 -1.00 -0.81
C PHE A 160 3.04 0.43 -0.32
N THR A 161 2.02 0.67 0.49
CA THR A 161 1.71 2.00 1.01
C THR A 161 2.29 2.19 2.40
N ALA A 162 2.90 3.35 2.62
CA ALA A 162 3.41 3.79 3.91
C ALA A 162 3.44 5.32 3.89
N SER A 163 2.40 5.96 4.41
CA SER A 163 2.20 7.41 4.31
C SER A 163 1.49 7.97 5.53
N GLY A 164 1.95 9.15 5.98
CA GLY A 164 1.24 9.98 6.95
C GLY A 164 0.11 10.83 6.34
N GLY A 165 -0.09 10.81 5.01
CA GLY A 165 -1.14 11.57 4.33
C GLY A 165 -0.63 12.46 3.20
N ALA A 166 -1.37 13.53 2.89
CA ALA A 166 -1.01 14.47 1.83
C ALA A 166 0.14 15.41 2.27
N ARG A 167 1.03 15.77 1.34
CA ARG A 167 2.14 16.68 1.64
C ARG A 167 1.64 18.12 1.74
N MET A 168 1.48 18.59 2.98
CA MET A 168 0.90 19.92 3.27
C MET A 168 1.66 21.08 2.62
N GLN A 169 2.98 20.95 2.46
CA GLN A 169 3.82 22.00 1.86
C GLN A 169 3.47 22.29 0.40
N GLU A 170 2.80 21.35 -0.27
CA GLU A 170 2.35 21.49 -1.66
C GLU A 170 0.82 21.70 -1.76
N GLY A 171 0.14 21.81 -0.62
CA GLY A 171 -1.25 22.26 -0.51
C GLY A 171 -2.22 21.48 -1.40
N ALA A 172 -3.02 22.23 -2.17
CA ALA A 172 -4.03 21.67 -3.07
C ALA A 172 -3.43 20.77 -4.16
N LEU A 173 -2.16 20.95 -4.53
CA LEU A 173 -1.52 20.09 -5.54
C LEU A 173 -1.37 18.66 -5.02
N SER A 174 -1.05 18.48 -3.74
CA SER A 174 -1.04 17.17 -3.08
C SER A 174 -2.43 16.55 -3.01
N LEU A 175 -3.45 17.36 -2.69
CA LEU A 175 -4.85 16.91 -2.65
C LEU A 175 -5.30 16.38 -4.03
N MET A 176 -4.94 17.10 -5.10
CA MET A 176 -5.27 16.71 -6.47
C MET A 176 -4.61 15.41 -6.94
N GLN A 177 -3.67 14.85 -6.18
CA GLN A 177 -3.12 13.54 -6.49
C GLN A 177 -4.08 12.40 -6.11
N MET A 178 -5.03 12.63 -5.19
CA MET A 178 -6.06 11.65 -4.86
C MET A 178 -6.87 11.25 -6.11
N PRO A 179 -7.55 12.15 -6.83
CA PRO A 179 -8.27 11.77 -8.05
C PRO A 179 -7.35 11.26 -9.17
N ARG A 180 -6.12 11.78 -9.31
CA ARG A 180 -5.16 11.29 -10.33
C ARG A 180 -4.78 9.83 -10.11
N THR A 181 -4.53 9.45 -8.87
CA THR A 181 -4.17 8.07 -8.51
C THR A 181 -5.38 7.14 -8.53
N VAL A 182 -6.59 7.64 -8.27
CA VAL A 182 -7.84 6.90 -8.54
C VAL A 182 -8.00 6.59 -10.02
N ILE A 183 -7.71 7.56 -10.91
CA ILE A 183 -7.70 7.31 -12.36
C ILE A 183 -6.65 6.26 -12.72
N ALA A 184 -5.46 6.29 -12.09
CA ALA A 184 -4.43 5.27 -12.30
C ALA A 184 -4.91 3.86 -11.92
N ALA A 185 -5.59 3.71 -10.77
CA ALA A 185 -6.19 2.43 -10.37
C ALA A 185 -7.28 1.98 -11.36
N GLN A 186 -8.11 2.90 -11.82
CA GLN A 186 -9.14 2.64 -12.83
C GLN A 186 -8.54 2.16 -14.16
N MET A 187 -7.41 2.72 -14.61
CA MET A 187 -6.71 2.26 -15.82
C MET A 187 -6.27 0.79 -15.73
N VAL A 188 -5.79 0.36 -14.56
CA VAL A 188 -5.39 -1.05 -14.32
C VAL A 188 -6.61 -1.96 -14.34
N LYS A 189 -7.69 -1.53 -13.69
CA LYS A 189 -8.98 -2.24 -13.67
C LYS A 189 -9.59 -2.39 -15.07
N GLU A 190 -9.59 -1.33 -15.87
CA GLU A 190 -10.11 -1.34 -17.25
C GLU A 190 -9.30 -2.25 -18.18
N ALA A 191 -8.00 -2.43 -17.90
CA ALA A 191 -7.16 -3.39 -18.59
C ALA A 191 -7.37 -4.84 -18.12
N GLY A 192 -8.24 -5.09 -17.12
CA GLY A 192 -8.46 -6.43 -16.55
C GLY A 192 -7.24 -6.97 -15.79
N LEU A 193 -6.39 -6.07 -15.27
CA LEU A 193 -5.19 -6.42 -14.53
C LEU A 193 -5.46 -6.38 -13.02
N PRO A 194 -4.93 -7.32 -12.23
CA PRO A 194 -5.04 -7.28 -10.77
C PRO A 194 -4.31 -6.07 -10.19
N PHE A 195 -5.00 -5.35 -9.33
CA PHE A 195 -4.42 -4.29 -8.51
C PHE A 195 -4.43 -4.73 -7.03
N ILE A 196 -3.23 -5.00 -6.49
CA ILE A 196 -3.07 -5.46 -5.11
C ILE A 196 -2.44 -4.34 -4.27
N VAL A 197 -3.02 -4.03 -3.12
CA VAL A 197 -2.46 -3.04 -2.20
C VAL A 197 -1.96 -3.73 -0.94
N VAL A 198 -0.71 -3.43 -0.57
CA VAL A 198 -0.11 -3.88 0.68
C VAL A 198 0.03 -2.69 1.63
N LEU A 199 -0.88 -2.59 2.59
CA LEU A 199 -0.98 -1.54 3.58
C LEU A 199 0.03 -1.76 4.71
N CYS A 200 1.04 -0.90 4.77
CA CYS A 200 2.10 -0.97 5.77
C CYS A 200 1.94 0.11 6.84
N ASP A 201 2.68 -0.04 7.94
CA ASP A 201 2.65 0.91 9.05
C ASP A 201 3.45 2.19 8.77
N PRO A 202 2.85 3.39 8.89
CA PRO A 202 1.42 3.69 8.87
C PRO A 202 0.91 3.98 7.46
N THR A 203 -0.38 3.79 7.20
CA THR A 203 -1.05 4.27 5.98
C THR A 203 -2.25 5.11 6.38
N THR A 204 -2.16 6.43 6.22
CA THR A 204 -3.19 7.36 6.68
C THR A 204 -3.55 8.48 5.69
N GLY A 205 -4.62 9.22 5.99
CA GLY A 205 -4.98 10.46 5.30
C GLY A 205 -5.40 10.28 3.84
N GLY A 206 -4.91 11.17 2.99
CA GLY A 206 -5.27 11.19 1.56
C GLY A 206 -4.87 9.91 0.81
N VAL A 207 -3.82 9.21 1.24
CA VAL A 207 -3.42 7.93 0.62
C VAL A 207 -4.46 6.85 0.90
N THR A 208 -4.88 6.69 2.16
CA THR A 208 -5.98 5.77 2.51
C THR A 208 -7.29 6.12 1.80
N ALA A 209 -7.64 7.41 1.71
CA ALA A 209 -8.89 7.83 1.08
C ALA A 209 -8.81 7.93 -0.46
N SER A 210 -7.84 7.29 -1.09
CA SER A 210 -7.69 7.26 -2.55
C SER A 210 -7.35 5.84 -3.02
N PHE A 211 -6.31 5.68 -3.84
CA PHE A 211 -5.98 4.40 -4.49
C PHE A 211 -5.66 3.26 -3.50
N ALA A 212 -5.24 3.56 -2.27
CA ALA A 212 -4.84 2.53 -1.31
C ALA A 212 -6.01 1.65 -0.82
N MET A 213 -7.25 2.11 -0.95
CA MET A 213 -8.48 1.35 -0.61
C MET A 213 -9.25 0.91 -1.86
N LEU A 214 -8.62 0.97 -3.04
CA LEU A 214 -9.24 0.60 -4.33
C LEU A 214 -8.58 -0.64 -4.97
N GLY A 215 -7.76 -1.37 -4.20
CA GLY A 215 -7.21 -2.64 -4.64
C GLY A 215 -8.30 -3.71 -4.77
N ASP A 216 -8.15 -4.60 -5.75
CA ASP A 216 -8.94 -5.82 -5.85
C ASP A 216 -8.68 -6.75 -4.65
N ILE A 217 -7.46 -6.70 -4.11
CA ILE A 217 -7.07 -7.38 -2.87
C ILE A 217 -6.29 -6.40 -1.99
N GLN A 218 -6.74 -6.25 -0.75
CA GLN A 218 -6.14 -5.44 0.30
C GLN A 218 -5.49 -6.33 1.36
N ILE A 219 -4.17 -6.25 1.40
CA ILE A 219 -3.32 -6.98 2.35
C ILE A 219 -2.76 -5.97 3.33
N ALA A 220 -2.72 -6.30 4.62
CA ALA A 220 -1.99 -5.49 5.60
C ALA A 220 -0.84 -6.28 6.25
N GLU A 221 0.20 -5.56 6.65
CA GLU A 221 1.20 -6.10 7.57
C GLU A 221 0.65 -6.13 9.02
N PRO A 222 0.98 -7.16 9.83
CA PRO A 222 0.57 -7.25 11.23
C PRO A 222 0.83 -5.98 12.05
N GLY A 223 -0.17 -5.56 12.81
CA GLY A 223 -0.13 -4.38 13.66
C GLY A 223 -0.03 -3.02 12.94
N ALA A 224 -0.13 -2.99 11.60
CA ALA A 224 -0.06 -1.75 10.83
C ALA A 224 -1.21 -0.81 11.20
N MET A 225 -0.91 0.47 11.40
CA MET A 225 -1.91 1.51 11.60
C MET A 225 -2.43 2.01 10.25
N ILE A 226 -3.73 1.83 10.01
CA ILE A 226 -4.40 2.21 8.78
C ILE A 226 -5.66 3.01 9.10
N GLY A 227 -5.80 4.20 8.52
CA GLY A 227 -7.02 4.98 8.73
C GLY A 227 -6.99 6.39 8.17
N PHE A 228 -8.16 6.95 7.89
CA PHE A 228 -8.25 8.28 7.29
C PHE A 228 -7.74 9.39 8.20
N ALA A 229 -8.28 9.48 9.43
CA ALA A 229 -7.82 10.43 10.44
C ALA A 229 -7.00 9.71 11.51
N GLY A 230 -5.99 10.36 12.07
CA GLY A 230 -5.21 9.77 13.17
C GLY A 230 -6.07 9.60 14.43
N ALA A 231 -5.87 8.49 15.16
CA ALA A 231 -6.59 8.15 16.39
C ALA A 231 -6.75 9.33 17.37
N ARG A 232 -5.67 10.10 17.59
CA ARG A 232 -5.68 11.29 18.47
C ARG A 232 -6.71 12.34 18.06
N VAL A 233 -6.87 12.59 16.76
CA VAL A 233 -7.83 13.59 16.25
C VAL A 233 -9.26 13.09 16.45
N ILE A 234 -9.49 11.79 16.28
CA ILE A 234 -10.79 11.15 16.47
C ILE A 234 -11.20 11.19 17.95
N GLU A 235 -10.32 10.79 18.87
CA GLU A 235 -10.57 10.85 20.32
C GLU A 235 -10.93 12.27 20.78
N GLN A 236 -10.22 13.28 20.28
CA GLN A 236 -10.50 14.68 20.63
C GLN A 236 -11.86 15.15 20.12
N THR A 237 -12.31 14.61 18.98
CA THR A 237 -13.58 14.99 18.34
C THR A 237 -14.76 14.31 19.02
N VAL A 238 -14.67 12.99 19.23
CA VAL A 238 -15.73 12.18 19.83
C VAL A 238 -15.77 12.32 21.36
N ARG A 239 -14.64 12.70 21.98
CA ARG A 239 -14.44 12.79 23.44
C ARG A 239 -14.66 11.47 24.18
N GLU A 240 -14.40 10.37 23.50
CA GLU A 240 -14.45 9.01 24.03
C GLU A 240 -13.11 8.31 23.79
N LYS A 241 -12.84 7.27 24.59
CA LYS A 241 -11.68 6.40 24.36
C LYS A 241 -11.99 5.47 23.19
N LEU A 242 -11.06 5.36 22.27
CA LEU A 242 -11.19 4.43 21.16
C LEU A 242 -11.04 2.98 21.66
N PRO A 243 -11.69 2.01 20.98
CA PRO A 243 -11.50 0.60 21.27
C PRO A 243 -10.03 0.18 21.20
N GLU A 244 -9.67 -0.86 21.93
CA GLU A 244 -8.35 -1.48 21.81
C GLU A 244 -8.14 -1.98 20.38
N GLY A 245 -6.95 -1.76 19.82
CA GLY A 245 -6.63 -2.16 18.46
C GLY A 245 -7.31 -1.33 17.37
N PHE A 246 -8.04 -0.25 17.70
CA PHE A 246 -8.64 0.63 16.69
C PHE A 246 -7.61 1.08 15.63
N GLN A 247 -8.00 1.00 14.35
CA GLN A 247 -7.14 1.26 13.18
C GLN A 247 -5.97 0.29 12.97
N ARG A 248 -5.85 -0.79 13.76
CA ARG A 248 -4.85 -1.84 13.48
C ARG A 248 -5.33 -2.77 12.38
N ALA A 249 -4.37 -3.39 11.69
CA ALA A 249 -4.61 -4.37 10.65
C ALA A 249 -5.60 -5.46 11.08
N GLU A 250 -5.43 -6.01 12.29
CA GLU A 250 -6.30 -7.06 12.83
C GLU A 250 -7.73 -6.56 13.05
N TYR A 251 -7.88 -5.35 13.62
CA TYR A 251 -9.18 -4.72 13.80
C TYR A 251 -9.89 -4.48 12.46
N LEU A 252 -9.18 -3.98 11.45
CA LEU A 252 -9.75 -3.72 10.13
C LEU A 252 -10.13 -5.00 9.38
N LEU A 253 -9.39 -6.09 9.57
CA LEU A 253 -9.74 -7.41 9.06
C LEU A 253 -11.07 -7.89 9.66
N GLU A 254 -11.23 -7.79 10.98
CA GLU A 254 -12.47 -8.18 11.67
C GLU A 254 -13.70 -7.37 11.22
N HIS A 255 -13.50 -6.14 10.76
CA HIS A 255 -14.56 -5.25 10.26
C HIS A 255 -14.75 -5.33 8.74
N GLY A 256 -14.08 -6.28 8.06
CA GLY A 256 -14.26 -6.52 6.61
C GLY A 256 -13.69 -5.43 5.70
N ILE A 257 -12.75 -4.62 6.21
CA ILE A 257 -12.06 -3.59 5.41
C ILE A 257 -10.86 -4.18 4.67
N LEU A 258 -10.24 -5.22 5.23
CA LEU A 258 -9.08 -5.92 4.65
C LEU A 258 -9.45 -7.34 4.28
N ASP A 259 -8.80 -7.88 3.25
CA ASP A 259 -8.97 -9.27 2.84
C ASP A 259 -8.08 -10.21 3.66
N MET A 260 -6.87 -9.75 4.02
CA MET A 260 -5.91 -10.57 4.78
C MET A 260 -4.83 -9.75 5.49
N VAL A 261 -4.30 -10.34 6.57
CA VAL A 261 -3.13 -9.83 7.29
C VAL A 261 -1.97 -10.82 7.12
N VAL A 262 -0.85 -10.37 6.56
CA VAL A 262 0.24 -11.24 6.12
C VAL A 262 1.58 -10.78 6.69
N LYS A 263 2.27 -11.70 7.35
CA LYS A 263 3.64 -11.48 7.86
C LYS A 263 4.61 -11.24 6.70
N ARG A 264 5.58 -10.36 6.89
CA ARG A 264 6.46 -9.89 5.79
C ARG A 264 7.24 -11.01 5.12
N GLY A 265 7.69 -12.00 5.90
CA GLY A 265 8.40 -13.18 5.39
C GLY A 265 7.55 -14.07 4.47
N ALA A 266 6.22 -14.04 4.58
CA ALA A 266 5.29 -14.81 3.74
C ALA A 266 4.66 -13.95 2.62
N MET A 267 5.00 -12.66 2.54
CA MET A 267 4.38 -11.72 1.62
C MET A 267 4.67 -12.08 0.16
N ARG A 268 5.93 -12.42 -0.17
CA ARG A 268 6.33 -12.79 -1.54
C ARG A 268 5.55 -13.99 -2.07
N GLU A 269 5.53 -15.08 -1.31
CA GLU A 269 4.81 -16.31 -1.66
C GLU A 269 3.31 -16.05 -1.79
N THR A 270 2.73 -15.25 -0.89
CA THR A 270 1.32 -14.89 -0.94
C THR A 270 0.99 -14.10 -2.20
N LEU A 271 1.81 -13.09 -2.55
CA LEU A 271 1.65 -12.32 -3.78
C LEU A 271 1.78 -13.21 -5.02
N ALA A 272 2.77 -14.12 -5.06
CA ALA A 272 2.95 -15.07 -6.16
C ALA A 272 1.70 -15.95 -6.36
N ARG A 273 1.16 -16.49 -5.26
CA ARG A 273 -0.07 -17.32 -5.28
C ARG A 273 -1.29 -16.53 -5.76
N LEU A 274 -1.46 -15.29 -5.30
CA LEU A 274 -2.56 -14.43 -5.74
C LEU A 274 -2.45 -14.10 -7.23
N ILE A 275 -1.25 -13.78 -7.72
CA ILE A 275 -1.04 -13.54 -9.16
C ILE A 275 -1.37 -14.80 -9.96
N SER A 276 -0.91 -15.97 -9.52
CA SER A 276 -1.22 -17.26 -10.17
C SER A 276 -2.73 -17.46 -10.29
N LEU A 277 -3.46 -17.33 -9.18
CA LEU A 277 -4.92 -17.53 -9.14
C LEU A 277 -5.70 -16.56 -10.04
N LEU A 278 -5.22 -15.32 -10.18
CA LEU A 278 -5.93 -14.26 -10.91
C LEU A 278 -5.53 -14.18 -12.39
N ARG A 279 -4.38 -14.72 -12.78
CA ARG A 279 -3.80 -14.53 -14.12
C ARG A 279 -3.57 -15.81 -14.90
N GLU A 280 -3.39 -16.94 -14.21
CA GLU A 280 -3.17 -18.21 -14.87
C GLU A 280 -4.50 -18.94 -15.05
N PRO A 281 -4.75 -19.53 -16.23
CA PRO A 281 -5.93 -20.35 -16.41
C PRO A 281 -5.90 -21.50 -15.41
N LEU A 282 -7.02 -21.75 -14.73
CA LEU A 282 -7.18 -22.94 -13.91
C LEU A 282 -6.90 -24.15 -14.80
N LEU A 283 -5.91 -24.96 -14.42
CA LEU A 283 -5.66 -26.24 -15.09
C LEU A 283 -6.98 -27.02 -15.13
N GLU A 284 -7.39 -27.46 -16.32
CA GLU A 284 -8.58 -28.30 -16.42
C GLU A 284 -8.39 -29.55 -15.54
N PRO A 285 -9.44 -30.01 -14.81
CA PRO A 285 -9.34 -31.09 -13.83
C PRO A 285 -8.93 -32.46 -14.40
N ALA A 286 -8.65 -32.57 -15.71
CA ALA A 286 -8.14 -33.78 -16.35
C ALA A 286 -6.78 -34.26 -15.79
N ALA A 287 -6.03 -33.42 -15.08
CA ALA A 287 -4.77 -33.80 -14.43
C ALA A 287 -4.93 -34.34 -12.98
N LEU A 288 -6.12 -34.23 -12.39
CA LEU A 288 -6.39 -34.68 -11.00
C LEU A 288 -6.97 -36.10 -10.92
N SER A 289 -7.21 -36.77 -12.06
CA SER A 289 -7.85 -38.10 -12.12
C SER A 289 -6.96 -39.20 -12.71
N ALA A 290 -5.66 -39.19 -12.43
CA ALA A 290 -4.79 -40.34 -12.71
C ALA A 290 -3.78 -40.55 -11.59
N GLY A 291 -4.27 -40.98 -10.42
CA GLY A 291 -3.42 -41.76 -9.51
C GLY A 291 -3.03 -43.07 -10.22
N PRO A 292 -1.84 -43.65 -9.95
CA PRO A 292 -1.37 -44.87 -10.64
C PRO A 292 -2.24 -46.12 -10.43
N ASP A 293 -3.26 -46.08 -9.55
CA ASP A 293 -4.01 -47.26 -9.11
C ASP A 293 -5.54 -47.08 -9.16
N ALA A 294 -6.07 -46.54 -10.26
CA ALA A 294 -7.51 -46.69 -10.55
C ALA A 294 -7.72 -48.01 -11.33
N PRO A 295 -8.44 -49.02 -10.78
CA PRO A 295 -8.68 -50.25 -11.51
C PRO A 295 -9.54 -49.96 -12.75
N ALA A 296 -9.11 -50.50 -13.89
CA ALA A 296 -9.84 -50.41 -15.15
C ALA A 296 -11.26 -50.99 -14.94
N GLY A 297 -12.27 -50.10 -15.01
CA GLY A 297 -13.67 -50.52 -15.08
C GLY A 297 -13.90 -51.36 -16.34
N PRO A 298 -14.79 -52.36 -16.30
CA PRO A 298 -14.96 -53.30 -17.40
C PRO A 298 -15.50 -52.60 -18.65
N GLU A 299 -14.91 -52.96 -19.80
CA GLU A 299 -15.33 -52.53 -21.14
C GLU A 299 -16.84 -52.72 -21.33
N ALA A 300 -17.53 -51.63 -21.63
CA ALA A 300 -18.92 -51.66 -22.05
C ALA A 300 -19.01 -52.14 -23.51
N THR A 301 -19.48 -53.36 -23.69
CA THR A 301 -19.92 -53.91 -24.98
C THR A 301 -21.08 -53.05 -25.53
N PRO A 302 -21.12 -52.71 -26.84
CA PRO A 302 -22.18 -51.87 -27.38
C PRO A 302 -23.48 -52.68 -27.50
N ALA A 303 -24.51 -52.28 -26.75
CA ALA A 303 -25.85 -52.81 -26.88
C ALA A 303 -26.58 -52.14 -28.05
N ALA A 304 -27.14 -52.99 -28.92
CA ALA A 304 -27.92 -52.64 -30.10
C ALA A 304 -29.18 -51.81 -29.78
N ALA A 305 -29.52 -50.91 -30.70
CA ALA A 305 -30.76 -50.14 -30.71
C ALA A 305 -31.99 -51.02 -30.99
N PRO A 306 -33.16 -50.61 -30.47
CA PRO A 306 -34.40 -50.80 -31.22
C PRO A 306 -35.22 -49.50 -31.35
N GLY A 307 -35.60 -49.21 -32.60
CA GLY A 307 -36.99 -49.16 -33.04
C GLY A 307 -37.94 -48.13 -32.44
N ALA A 308 -38.35 -47.18 -33.28
CA ALA A 308 -39.38 -46.17 -33.07
C ALA A 308 -40.78 -46.73 -32.73
N ALA A 309 -41.54 -46.01 -31.90
CA ALA A 309 -42.99 -45.91 -32.00
C ALA A 309 -43.50 -44.61 -31.36
N ALA A 310 -44.43 -43.96 -32.06
CA ALA A 310 -45.05 -42.68 -31.76
C ALA A 310 -46.10 -42.76 -30.64
N GLY A 311 -46.39 -41.62 -29.99
CA GLY A 311 -47.54 -41.48 -29.08
C GLY A 311 -47.66 -40.13 -28.36
N THR A 312 -48.31 -39.18 -29.03
CA THR A 312 -49.23 -38.13 -28.52
C THR A 312 -49.15 -37.61 -27.06
N ALA A 313 -49.05 -36.28 -26.94
CA ALA A 313 -49.36 -35.49 -25.75
C ALA A 313 -50.83 -35.61 -25.29
N PRO A 314 -51.13 -35.27 -24.03
CA PRO A 314 -51.92 -34.05 -23.81
C PRO A 314 -51.47 -33.19 -22.62
N ALA A 315 -52.03 -31.98 -22.59
CA ALA A 315 -51.78 -30.88 -21.66
C ALA A 315 -52.59 -30.96 -20.34
N ALA A 316 -52.32 -29.98 -19.45
CA ALA A 316 -53.00 -29.55 -18.20
C ALA A 316 -52.27 -30.00 -16.90
N ALA A 317 -52.16 -29.22 -15.82
CA ALA A 317 -52.78 -27.97 -15.42
C ALA A 317 -51.92 -27.21 -14.37
N ALA A 318 -52.38 -26.00 -14.07
CA ALA A 318 -51.88 -24.99 -13.15
C ALA A 318 -51.53 -25.45 -11.72
N GLY A 319 -50.55 -24.77 -11.14
CA GLY A 319 -50.34 -24.63 -9.69
C GLY A 319 -49.70 -23.27 -9.41
N SER A 320 -50.37 -22.46 -8.59
CA SER A 320 -50.19 -21.02 -8.45
C SER A 320 -49.70 -20.60 -7.05
N VAL A 321 -48.64 -19.75 -7.01
CA VAL A 321 -48.23 -18.69 -6.03
C VAL A 321 -48.04 -19.07 -4.54
N PRO A 322 -47.39 -18.24 -3.66
CA PRO A 322 -46.56 -17.02 -3.82
C PRO A 322 -45.22 -17.11 -3.02
N GLY A 323 -44.27 -16.18 -2.94
CA GLY A 323 -44.09 -14.77 -3.29
C GLY A 323 -42.99 -14.24 -2.35
N ALA A 324 -41.96 -13.56 -2.85
CA ALA A 324 -40.98 -12.87 -2.01
C ALA A 324 -40.60 -11.54 -2.69
N ALA A 325 -40.95 -10.46 -2.00
CA ALA A 325 -40.85 -9.08 -2.45
C ALA A 325 -39.39 -8.59 -2.43
N ALA A 326 -39.03 -7.81 -3.46
CA ALA A 326 -37.83 -6.99 -3.53
C ALA A 326 -38.07 -5.62 -2.85
N PRO A 327 -37.09 -5.03 -2.16
CA PRO A 327 -37.22 -3.66 -1.66
C PRO A 327 -36.72 -2.63 -2.69
N GLY A 328 -37.65 -1.75 -3.09
CA GLY A 328 -37.54 -0.31 -2.85
C GLY A 328 -36.53 0.50 -3.66
N ALA A 329 -37.00 1.08 -4.76
CA ALA A 329 -36.39 2.20 -5.46
C ALA A 329 -36.41 3.49 -4.62
N ALA A 330 -35.30 4.22 -4.61
CA ALA A 330 -35.19 5.58 -4.06
C ALA A 330 -35.76 6.62 -5.05
N PRO A 331 -36.46 7.68 -4.61
CA PRO A 331 -36.94 8.72 -5.50
C PRO A 331 -35.84 9.77 -5.77
N GLY A 332 -35.82 10.22 -7.02
CA GLY A 332 -34.84 11.17 -7.55
C GLY A 332 -35.01 12.60 -7.03
N ALA A 333 -33.88 13.32 -7.04
CA ALA A 333 -33.81 14.75 -6.79
C ALA A 333 -33.18 15.44 -8.01
N ALA A 334 -33.82 16.49 -8.50
CA ALA A 334 -33.28 17.51 -9.40
C ALA A 334 -34.09 18.82 -9.19
N PRO A 335 -33.64 19.98 -9.68
CA PRO A 335 -32.49 20.71 -9.16
C PRO A 335 -32.79 22.22 -8.89
N GLY A 336 -31.86 22.90 -8.20
CA GLY A 336 -31.59 24.33 -8.42
C GLY A 336 -32.27 25.35 -7.50
N ALA A 337 -31.47 26.05 -6.68
CA ALA A 337 -31.69 27.45 -6.32
C ALA A 337 -30.37 28.07 -5.80
N ALA A 338 -29.98 29.20 -6.39
CA ALA A 338 -28.80 29.99 -6.05
C ALA A 338 -28.90 30.64 -4.64
N PRO A 339 -27.79 30.95 -3.96
CA PRO A 339 -27.84 31.83 -2.81
C PRO A 339 -27.66 33.30 -3.23
N GLY A 340 -28.69 34.08 -2.92
CA GLY A 340 -28.70 35.53 -3.04
C GLY A 340 -27.81 36.23 -2.02
N THR A 341 -27.40 37.42 -2.43
CA THR A 341 -26.68 38.45 -1.68
C THR A 341 -27.46 38.89 -0.43
N ALA A 342 -26.78 38.94 0.72
CA ALA A 342 -27.20 39.77 1.85
C ALA A 342 -25.97 40.37 2.52
N ALA A 343 -25.77 41.66 2.25
CA ALA A 343 -24.90 42.54 3.00
C ALA A 343 -25.46 42.75 4.41
N GLY A 344 -24.61 42.65 5.43
CA GLY A 344 -24.93 42.96 6.82
C GLY A 344 -23.73 43.62 7.47
N ALA A 345 -23.90 44.88 7.84
CA ALA A 345 -22.87 45.82 8.23
C ALA A 345 -22.18 45.54 9.59
N ALA A 346 -21.00 46.12 9.70
CA ALA A 346 -20.09 46.13 10.83
C ALA A 346 -20.66 46.73 12.13
N LYS A 347 -20.11 46.28 13.27
CA LYS A 347 -19.49 47.18 14.28
C LYS A 347 -18.49 46.41 15.16
N PRO A 348 -17.35 47.03 15.54
CA PRO A 348 -16.26 46.38 16.27
C PRO A 348 -16.40 46.55 17.78
N SER A 349 -16.04 45.54 18.58
CA SER A 349 -15.76 45.71 20.00
C SER A 349 -14.25 45.71 20.25
N ALA A 350 -13.78 46.83 20.78
CA ALA A 350 -12.43 47.05 21.23
C ALA A 350 -12.25 46.47 22.64
N SER A 351 -11.11 45.81 22.89
CA SER A 351 -10.38 45.92 24.16
C SER A 351 -9.02 45.24 23.98
N ALA A 352 -8.02 46.04 23.59
CA ALA A 352 -6.61 45.68 23.67
C ALA A 352 -6.09 46.19 25.02
N ALA A 353 -5.58 45.29 25.86
CA ALA A 353 -4.82 45.63 27.05
C ALA A 353 -3.34 45.86 26.69
N PRO A 354 -2.69 46.96 27.13
CA PRO A 354 -1.29 47.24 26.84
C PRO A 354 -0.32 46.41 27.72
N PRO A 355 0.91 46.15 27.24
CA PRO A 355 1.93 45.40 27.99
C PRO A 355 2.58 46.24 29.10
N LYS A 356 2.93 45.57 30.22
CA LYS A 356 3.69 46.14 31.35
C LYS A 356 5.13 46.52 30.92
N PRO A 357 5.69 47.65 31.43
CA PRO A 357 7.07 48.03 31.16
C PRO A 357 8.07 47.20 31.98
N ALA A 358 9.20 46.88 31.33
CA ALA A 358 10.40 46.31 31.94
C ALA A 358 11.08 47.35 32.85
N SER A 359 11.42 46.95 34.07
CA SER A 359 12.33 47.69 34.94
C SER A 359 13.77 47.21 34.69
N ALA A 360 14.64 48.14 34.33
CA ALA A 360 16.08 48.00 34.42
C ALA A 360 16.53 48.24 35.88
N ALA A 361 17.26 47.29 36.45
CA ALA A 361 18.34 47.44 37.43
C ALA A 361 19.03 46.09 37.58
#